data_AF-A0A355KXL5-F1
#
_entry.id   AF-A0A355KXL5-F1
#
_cell.length_a   1.000
_cell.length_b   1.000
_cell.length_c   1.000
_cell.angle_alpha   90.00
_cell.angle_beta   90.00
_cell.angle_gamma   90.00
#
_symmetry.space_group_name_H-M   'P 1'
#
loop_
_entity.id
_entity.type
_entity.pdbx_description
1 polymer ?
#
loop_
_entity_poly.entity_id
_entity_poly.type
_entity_poly.pdbx_seq_one_letter_code
_entity_poly.pdbx_strand_id
1 'polypeptide(L)'
;MRTLEKLLEHEGKIFIRLEDTAVAERFLRNAEKEGFLMQNGQNPTESEHWSFYQLFHDKTIKPFGFGFAGSMLRHQIIHGTAIDCVSIDYLRYISGDGNYIDGQ
;
A
#
# COMPACT_ATOMS: atom_id res chain seq x y z
N MET A 1 13.79 0.81 12.24
CA MET A 1 12.99 -0.09 11.39
C MET A 1 11.76 0.67 10.91
N ARG A 2 11.41 0.56 9.64
CA ARG A 2 10.19 1.14 9.07
C ARG A 2 9.03 0.15 9.26
N THR A 3 7.85 0.67 9.56
CA THR A 3 6.62 -0.09 9.87
C THR A 3 5.47 0.47 9.04
N LEU A 4 4.41 -0.30 8.82
CA LEU A 4 3.20 0.20 8.17
C LEU A 4 2.48 1.22 9.05
N GLU A 5 2.53 1.05 10.37
CA GLU A 5 1.95 2.03 11.31
C GLU A 5 2.54 3.44 11.12
N LYS A 6 3.83 3.57 10.81
CA LYS A 6 4.45 4.87 10.48
C LYS A 6 3.92 5.49 9.20
N LEU A 7 3.47 4.69 8.24
CA LEU A 7 2.88 5.23 7.02
C LEU A 7 1.54 5.92 7.30
N LEU A 8 0.86 5.58 8.40
CA LEU A 8 -0.38 6.24 8.83
C LEU A 8 -0.18 7.69 9.29
N GLU A 9 1.07 8.13 9.50
CA GLU A 9 1.41 9.53 9.76
C GLU A 9 1.24 10.42 8.52
N HIS A 10 1.17 9.83 7.31
CA HIS A 10 0.85 10.58 6.09
C HIS A 10 -0.63 11.00 6.08
N GLU A 11 -0.86 12.25 5.68
CA GLU A 11 -2.20 12.77 5.42
C GLU A 11 -2.76 12.22 4.09
N GLY A 12 -4.09 12.24 3.96
CA GLY A 12 -4.77 11.80 2.76
C GLY A 12 -4.83 10.28 2.60
N LYS A 13 -5.05 9.82 1.35
CA LYS A 13 -5.16 8.40 1.03
C LYS A 13 -3.80 7.78 0.79
N ILE A 14 -3.49 6.73 1.54
CA ILE A 14 -2.20 6.04 1.44
C ILE A 14 -2.37 4.82 0.53
N PHE A 15 -1.53 4.73 -0.49
CA PHE A 15 -1.48 3.59 -1.40
C PHE A 15 -0.12 2.92 -1.34
N ILE A 16 -0.11 1.60 -1.41
CA ILE A 16 1.09 0.77 -1.35
C ILE A 16 1.26 0.08 -2.70
N ARG A 17 2.37 0.36 -3.37
CA ARG A 17 2.79 -0.31 -4.60
C ARG A 17 3.73 -1.47 -4.29
N LEU A 18 3.44 -2.61 -4.88
CA LEU A 18 4.16 -3.87 -4.68
C LEU A 18 4.66 -4.33 -6.05
N GLU A 19 5.98 -4.44 -6.18
CA GLU A 19 6.63 -4.70 -7.47
C GLU A 19 6.40 -6.13 -7.96
N ASP A 20 6.45 -7.11 -7.06
CA ASP A 20 6.30 -8.51 -7.36
C ASP A 20 5.58 -9.28 -6.24
N THR A 21 5.34 -10.57 -6.47
CA THR A 21 4.67 -11.46 -5.53
C THR A 21 5.42 -11.62 -4.21
N ALA A 22 6.76 -11.66 -4.22
CA ALA A 22 7.55 -11.80 -3.00
C ALA A 22 7.48 -10.55 -2.12
N VAL A 23 7.46 -9.37 -2.74
CA VAL A 23 7.22 -8.08 -2.07
C VAL A 23 5.80 -8.02 -1.51
N ALA A 24 4.79 -8.49 -2.26
CA ALA A 24 3.40 -8.55 -1.80
C ALA A 24 3.21 -9.47 -0.60
N GLU A 25 3.78 -10.68 -0.65
CA GLU A 25 3.77 -11.60 0.49
C GLU A 25 4.43 -10.99 1.74
N ARG A 26 5.57 -10.32 1.56
CA ARG A 26 6.26 -9.64 2.65
C ARG A 26 5.44 -8.50 3.22
N PHE A 27 4.72 -7.76 2.38
CA PHE A 27 3.79 -6.73 2.81
C PHE A 27 2.68 -7.30 3.68
N LEU A 28 1.98 -8.34 3.21
CA LEU A 28 0.87 -8.96 3.95
C LEU A 28 1.33 -9.57 5.28
N ARG A 29 2.48 -10.25 5.32
CA ARG A 29 3.07 -10.75 6.57
C ARG A 29 3.39 -9.64 7.56
N ASN A 30 3.92 -8.51 7.09
CA ASN A 30 4.21 -7.38 7.96
C ASN A 30 2.92 -6.70 8.44
N ALA A 31 1.92 -6.56 7.58
CA ALA A 31 0.62 -6.02 7.93
C ALA A 31 -0.03 -6.85 9.04
N GLU A 32 -0.11 -8.17 8.87
CA GLU A 32 -0.66 -9.06 9.88
C GLU A 32 0.11 -8.99 11.21
N LYS A 33 1.45 -8.99 11.15
CA LYS A 33 2.30 -8.86 12.35
C LYS A 33 2.09 -7.53 13.09
N GLU A 34 1.77 -6.46 12.38
CA GLU A 34 1.48 -5.14 12.94
C GLU A 34 0.01 -4.97 13.35
N GLY A 35 -0.82 -6.02 13.20
CA GLY A 35 -2.22 -6.04 13.61
C GLY A 35 -3.18 -5.43 12.58
N PHE A 36 -2.77 -5.29 11.32
CA PHE A 36 -3.66 -4.88 10.25
C PHE A 36 -4.57 -6.01 9.81
N LEU A 37 -5.77 -5.66 9.37
CA LEU A 37 -6.76 -6.59 8.81
C LEU A 37 -7.13 -6.20 7.39
N MET A 38 -7.65 -7.15 6.62
CA MET A 38 -8.39 -6.81 5.41
C MET A 38 -9.69 -6.08 5.80
N GLN A 39 -10.24 -5.23 4.93
CA GLN A 39 -11.51 -4.51 5.23
C GLN A 39 -12.71 -5.42 5.53
N ASN A 40 -12.65 -6.69 5.13
CA ASN A 40 -13.65 -7.71 5.46
C ASN A 40 -13.36 -8.47 6.77
N GLY A 41 -12.33 -8.07 7.53
CA GLY A 41 -11.93 -8.65 8.81
C GLY A 41 -11.01 -9.87 8.71
N GLN A 42 -10.63 -10.32 7.51
CA GLN A 42 -9.70 -11.44 7.35
C GLN A 42 -8.25 -11.05 7.64
N ASN A 43 -7.45 -12.05 7.99
CA ASN A 43 -6.00 -11.90 8.10
C ASN A 43 -5.39 -11.57 6.72
N PRO A 44 -4.46 -10.60 6.62
CA PRO A 44 -3.82 -10.25 5.37
C PRO A 44 -3.19 -11.45 4.63
N THR A 45 -2.54 -12.37 5.34
CA THR A 45 -1.84 -13.51 4.70
C THR A 45 -2.78 -14.60 4.16
N GLU A 46 -4.06 -14.56 4.52
CA GLU A 46 -5.10 -15.46 3.98
C GLU A 46 -5.72 -14.93 2.69
N SER A 47 -5.39 -13.69 2.29
CA SER A 47 -5.96 -13.03 1.11
C SER A 47 -5.12 -13.25 -0.16
N GLU A 48 -5.76 -13.11 -1.33
CA GLU A 48 -5.03 -13.09 -2.61
C GLU A 48 -4.04 -11.93 -2.67
N HIS A 49 -2.92 -12.13 -3.37
CA HIS A 49 -1.89 -11.12 -3.54
C HIS A 49 -2.24 -10.16 -4.68
N TRP A 50 -2.09 -8.86 -4.41
CA TRP A 50 -2.26 -7.80 -5.40
C TRP A 50 -0.99 -6.94 -5.51
N SER A 51 -0.86 -6.20 -6.60
CA SER A 51 0.28 -5.30 -6.82
C SER A 51 0.04 -3.88 -6.27
N PHE A 52 -1.16 -3.61 -5.76
CA PHE A 52 -1.54 -2.28 -5.30
C PHE A 52 -2.63 -2.37 -4.22
N TYR A 53 -2.37 -1.76 -3.05
CA TYR A 53 -3.32 -1.73 -1.94
C TYR A 53 -3.57 -0.30 -1.49
N GLN A 54 -4.75 -0.05 -0.94
CA GLN A 54 -5.01 1.12 -0.12
C GLN A 54 -4.82 0.74 1.35
N LEU A 55 -4.10 1.59 2.09
CA LEU A 55 -3.89 1.52 3.53
C LEU A 55 -4.80 2.55 4.21
N PHE A 56 -5.51 2.14 5.26
CA PHE A 56 -6.44 2.99 6.01
C PHE A 56 -5.93 3.26 7.43
N HIS A 57 -6.28 4.42 7.98
CA HIS A 57 -5.88 4.84 9.33
C HIS A 57 -6.44 3.96 10.46
N ASP A 58 -7.49 3.18 10.19
CA ASP A 58 -8.07 2.21 11.12
C ASP A 58 -7.33 0.85 11.14
N LYS A 59 -6.14 0.79 10.53
CA LYS A 59 -5.35 -0.42 10.33
C LYS A 59 -6.05 -1.47 9.47
N THR A 60 -6.90 -1.05 8.52
CA THR A 60 -7.36 -1.94 7.46
C THR A 60 -6.62 -1.74 6.14
N ILE A 61 -6.58 -2.78 5.31
CA ILE A 61 -6.06 -2.73 3.94
C ILE A 61 -7.08 -3.30 2.95
N LYS A 62 -7.01 -2.83 1.70
CA LYS A 62 -7.81 -3.41 0.61
C LYS A 62 -7.05 -3.39 -0.72
N PRO A 63 -7.22 -4.39 -1.60
CA PRO A 63 -6.74 -4.33 -2.97
C PRO A 63 -7.34 -3.15 -3.74
N PHE A 64 -6.53 -2.46 -4.53
CA PHE A 64 -6.98 -1.30 -5.30
C PHE A 64 -6.54 -1.37 -6.76
N GLY A 65 -7.24 -0.64 -7.64
CA GLY A 65 -6.81 -0.44 -9.02
C GLY A 65 -7.34 -1.46 -10.04
N PHE A 66 -8.38 -2.22 -9.70
CA PHE A 66 -9.03 -3.14 -10.64
C PHE A 66 -9.95 -2.43 -11.64
N GLY A 67 -10.08 -2.99 -12.84
CA GLY A 67 -10.89 -2.45 -13.93
C GLY A 67 -10.32 -1.19 -14.57
N PHE A 68 -10.98 -0.69 -15.62
CA PHE A 68 -10.50 0.46 -16.39
C PHE A 68 -10.34 1.73 -15.55
N ALA A 69 -11.39 2.12 -14.82
CA ALA A 69 -11.36 3.31 -13.96
C ALA A 69 -10.33 3.18 -12.82
N GLY A 70 -10.22 2.00 -12.20
CA GLY A 70 -9.23 1.75 -11.15
C GLY A 70 -7.80 1.79 -11.67
N SER A 71 -7.55 1.24 -12.86
CA SER A 71 -6.22 1.27 -13.49
C SER A 71 -5.79 2.69 -13.84
N MET A 72 -6.73 3.52 -14.34
CA MET A 72 -6.46 4.93 -14.63
C MET A 72 -6.17 5.73 -13.37
N LEU A 73 -6.93 5.53 -12.28
CA LEU A 73 -6.65 6.22 -11.02
C LEU A 73 -5.32 5.78 -10.42
N ARG A 74 -5.00 4.47 -10.46
CA ARG A 74 -3.68 3.95 -10.04
C ARG A 74 -2.55 4.64 -10.80
N HIS A 75 -2.69 4.80 -12.11
CA HIS A 75 -1.71 5.51 -12.93
C HIS A 75 -1.56 6.97 -12.48
N GLN A 76 -2.66 7.68 -12.25
CA GLN A 76 -2.63 9.06 -11.76
C GLN A 76 -1.95 9.19 -10.39
N ILE A 77 -2.24 8.26 -9.46
CA ILE A 77 -1.66 8.20 -8.13
C ILE A 77 -0.13 7.98 -8.21
N ILE A 78 0.33 6.99 -8.99
CA ILE A 78 1.76 6.68 -9.13
C ILE A 78 2.53 7.85 -9.76
N HIS A 79 1.91 8.58 -10.68
CA HIS A 79 2.52 9.75 -11.31
C HIS A 79 2.30 11.07 -10.54
N GLY A 80 1.78 11.03 -9.32
CA GLY A 80 1.59 12.23 -8.48
C GLY A 80 0.58 13.25 -9.02
N THR A 81 -0.31 12.82 -9.92
CA THR A 81 -1.34 13.69 -10.53
C THR A 81 -2.69 13.60 -9.82
N ALA A 82 -2.86 12.62 -8.92
CA ALA A 82 -4.00 12.53 -8.03
C ALA A 82 -3.78 13.42 -6.80
N ILE A 83 -4.79 14.22 -6.44
CA ILE A 83 -4.79 15.05 -5.23
C ILE A 83 -5.07 14.21 -3.98
N ASP A 84 -4.53 14.64 -2.83
CA ASP A 84 -4.81 14.06 -1.51
C ASP A 84 -4.50 12.55 -1.42
N CYS A 85 -3.48 12.11 -2.16
CA CYS A 85 -3.05 10.72 -2.21
C CYS A 85 -1.53 10.65 -2.12
N VAL A 86 -1.01 9.61 -1.47
CA VAL A 86 0.41 9.26 -1.49
C VAL A 86 0.55 7.83 -1.99
N SER A 87 1.51 7.60 -2.89
CA SER A 87 1.88 6.25 -3.34
C SER A 87 3.22 5.88 -2.75
N ILE A 88 3.28 4.75 -2.08
CA ILE A 88 4.47 4.23 -1.40
C ILE A 88 5.01 3.06 -2.21
N ASP A 89 6.23 3.19 -2.74
CA ASP A 89 7.03 2.05 -3.17
C ASP A 89 7.45 1.27 -1.92
N TYR A 90 6.79 0.13 -1.68
CA TYR A 90 7.00 -0.62 -0.45
C TYR A 90 8.40 -1.21 -0.35
N LEU A 91 9.02 -1.60 -1.47
CA LEU A 91 10.35 -2.18 -1.47
C LEU A 91 11.39 -1.14 -1.07
N ARG A 92 11.31 0.06 -1.65
CA ARG A 92 12.13 1.22 -1.24
C ARG A 92 11.85 1.64 0.19
N TYR A 93 10.58 1.61 0.60
CA TYR A 93 10.22 1.93 1.96
C TYR A 93 10.90 0.96 2.95
N ILE A 94 10.70 -0.35 2.80
CA ILE A 94 11.23 -1.32 3.78
C ILE A 94 12.77 -1.47 3.72
N SER A 95 13.42 -1.08 2.63
CA SER A 95 14.89 -1.04 2.51
C SER A 95 15.55 0.15 3.24
N GLY A 96 14.76 1.16 3.61
CA GLY A 96 15.25 2.38 4.24
C GLY A 96 15.60 3.51 3.28
N ASP A 97 15.30 3.37 1.98
CA ASP A 97 15.52 4.41 0.97
C ASP A 97 14.71 5.67 1.29
N GLY A 98 15.31 6.87 1.20
CA GLY A 98 14.60 8.14 1.39
C GLY A 98 13.57 8.45 0.31
N ASN A 99 13.74 7.92 -0.90
CA ASN A 99 12.89 8.20 -2.06
C ASN A 99 11.87 7.07 -2.34
N TYR A 100 11.02 6.82 -1.35
CA TYR A 100 10.02 5.76 -1.38
C TYR A 100 8.60 6.23 -1.77
N ILE A 101 8.40 7.53 -1.96
CA ILE A 101 7.12 8.11 -2.39
C ILE A 101 7.16 8.25 -3.91
N ASP A 102 6.21 7.64 -4.62
CA ASP A 102 6.15 7.78 -6.08
C ASP A 102 5.72 9.20 -6.49
N GLY A 103 6.22 9.67 -7.64
CA GLY A 103 5.80 10.95 -8.23
C GLY A 103 6.36 12.21 -7.56
N GLN A 104 7.29 12.06 -6.60
CA GLN A 104 8.08 13.15 -6.01
C GLN A 104 9.46 13.30 -6.65
#